data_AF-A0A932NJI7-F1
#
_entry.id   AF-A0A932NJI7-F1
#
_cell.length_a   1.000
_cell.length_b   1.000
_cell.length_c   1.000
_cell.angle_alpha   90.00
_cell.angle_beta   90.00
_cell.angle_gamma   90.00
#
_symmetry.space_group_name_H-M   'P 1'
#
loop_
_entity.id
_entity.type
_entity.pdbx_description
1 polymer ?
#
loop_
_entity_poly.entity_id
_entity_poly.type
_entity_poly.pdbx_seq_one_letter_code
_entity_poly.pdbx_strand_id
1 'polypeptide(L)'
;MEYELHLENVLKSLNPQYPWSVKNQARMKLKYNLIYSTSLEAISYWPETAICIAARLNNHDSIEIIAPYGYDDLLNLMLRPSPRIDIEVFENRIKEKDWMQKWSKLKVVKRG
;
A
#
# COMPACT_ATOMS: atom_id res chain seq x y z
N MET A 1 10.36 9.01 13.51
CA MET A 1 11.10 7.75 13.28
C MET A 1 11.21 6.96 14.57
N GLU A 2 11.74 7.52 15.65
CA GLU A 2 11.84 6.80 16.94
C GLU A 2 10.49 6.34 17.49
N TYR A 3 9.44 7.17 17.41
CA TYR A 3 8.12 6.79 17.92
C TYR A 3 7.45 5.65 17.13
N GLU A 4 7.43 5.71 15.80
CA GLU A 4 6.87 4.62 14.98
C GLU A 4 7.64 3.32 15.16
N LEU A 5 8.97 3.42 15.27
CA LEU A 5 9.84 2.27 15.51
C LEU A 5 9.58 1.65 16.89
N HIS A 6 9.38 2.48 17.91
CA HIS A 6 9.00 2.02 19.25
C HIS A 6 7.69 1.23 19.22
N LEU A 7 6.63 1.77 18.59
CA LEU A 7 5.36 1.07 18.44
C LEU A 7 5.49 -0.24 17.66
N GLU A 8 6.27 -0.23 16.57
CA GLU A 8 6.54 -1.44 15.79
C GLU A 8 7.23 -2.52 16.65
N ASN A 9 8.18 -2.13 17.51
CA ASN A 9 8.85 -3.04 18.43
C ASN A 9 7.90 -3.59 19.50
N VAL A 10 7.03 -2.75 20.07
CA VAL A 10 6.01 -3.20 21.03
C VAL A 10 5.10 -4.25 20.39
N LEU A 11 4.60 -4.00 19.18
CA LEU A 11 3.75 -4.96 18.46
C LEU A 11 4.48 -6.27 18.14
N LYS A 12 5.76 -6.19 17.73
CA LYS A 12 6.61 -7.36 17.51
C LYS A 12 6.83 -8.17 18.80
N SER A 13 6.97 -7.52 19.96
CA SER A 13 7.07 -8.22 21.24
C SER A 13 5.76 -8.89 21.65
N LEU A 14 4.61 -8.25 21.41
CA LEU A 14 3.30 -8.78 21.78
C LEU A 14 2.85 -9.93 20.87
N ASN A 15 3.10 -9.82 19.56
CA ASN A 15 2.68 -10.81 18.56
C ASN A 15 3.77 -11.02 17.50
N PRO A 16 4.86 -11.73 17.85
CA PRO A 16 6.04 -11.87 16.99
C PRO A 16 5.78 -12.69 15.71
N GLN A 17 4.68 -13.45 15.66
CA GLN A 17 4.33 -14.23 14.47
C GLN A 17 3.90 -13.37 13.28
N TYR A 18 3.52 -12.11 13.50
CA TYR A 18 3.08 -11.21 12.43
C TYR A 18 4.19 -10.21 12.05
N PRO A 19 4.37 -9.92 10.74
CA PRO A 19 5.40 -9.01 10.26
C PRO A 19 4.93 -7.54 10.40
N TRP A 20 4.79 -7.04 11.63
CA TRP A 20 4.30 -5.70 11.89
C TRP A 20 5.11 -4.61 11.19
N SER A 21 4.40 -3.68 10.54
CA SER A 21 4.97 -2.45 9.99
C SER A 21 4.17 -1.24 10.47
N VAL A 22 4.83 -0.33 11.19
CA VAL A 22 4.19 0.91 11.66
C VAL A 22 4.80 2.09 10.92
N LYS A 23 3.96 2.86 10.23
CA LYS A 23 4.37 4.01 9.45
C LYS A 23 3.39 5.15 9.66
N ASN A 24 3.93 6.33 9.91
CA ASN A 24 3.12 7.54 10.03
C ASN A 24 3.09 8.25 8.69
N GLN A 25 1.92 8.22 8.05
CA GLN A 25 1.74 8.87 6.76
C GLN A 25 1.97 10.38 6.89
N ALA A 26 1.50 11.08 7.93
CA ALA A 26 1.72 12.54 8.04
C ALA A 26 3.21 12.95 7.96
N ARG A 27 4.14 12.05 8.35
CA ARG A 27 5.59 12.26 8.21
C ARG A 27 6.15 11.84 6.84
N MET A 28 5.47 10.95 6.12
CA MET A 28 5.80 10.63 4.73
C MET A 28 5.67 11.85 3.80
N LYS A 29 4.92 12.89 4.22
CA LYS A 29 5.00 14.24 3.65
C LYS A 29 6.43 14.74 3.46
N LEU A 30 7.29 14.59 4.48
CA LEU A 30 8.66 15.10 4.44
C LEU A 30 9.54 14.34 3.44
N LYS A 31 9.18 13.08 3.15
CA LYS A 31 9.94 12.21 2.25
C LYS A 31 9.51 12.38 0.80
N TYR A 32 8.22 12.57 0.55
CA TYR A 32 7.65 12.58 -0.81
C TYR A 32 7.11 13.94 -1.24
N ASN A 33 7.16 14.96 -0.37
CA ASN A 33 6.57 16.28 -0.60
C ASN A 33 5.07 16.24 -0.95
N LEU A 34 4.34 15.27 -0.37
CA LEU A 34 2.91 15.06 -0.59
C LEU A 34 2.14 15.28 0.71
N ILE A 35 1.07 16.06 0.66
CA ILE A 35 0.17 16.29 1.80
C ILE A 35 -1.12 15.56 1.52
N TYR A 36 -1.53 14.69 2.44
CA TYR A 36 -2.84 14.05 2.41
C TYR A 36 -3.58 14.37 3.70
N SER A 37 -4.88 14.57 3.52
CA SER A 37 -5.86 14.90 4.56
C SER A 37 -6.41 13.65 5.26
N THR A 38 -6.37 12.49 4.58
CA THR A 38 -6.95 11.23 5.06
C THR A 38 -6.08 10.03 4.70
N SER A 39 -6.26 8.91 5.40
CA SER A 39 -5.61 7.63 5.02
C SER A 39 -6.05 7.14 3.64
N LEU A 40 -7.30 7.40 3.24
CA LEU A 40 -7.81 7.11 1.89
C LEU A 40 -6.97 7.83 0.83
N GLU A 41 -6.73 9.13 1.05
CA GLU A 41 -5.92 9.93 0.15
C GLU A 41 -4.47 9.45 0.13
N ALA A 42 -3.87 9.17 1.30
CA ALA A 42 -2.51 8.65 1.39
C ALA A 42 -2.32 7.33 0.60
N ILE A 43 -3.29 6.41 0.72
CA ILE A 43 -3.30 5.14 0.00
C ILE A 43 -3.46 5.33 -1.52
N SER A 44 -4.18 6.37 -1.96
CA SER A 44 -4.31 6.67 -3.40
C SER A 44 -2.96 7.02 -4.07
N TYR A 45 -1.94 7.39 -3.30
CA TYR A 45 -0.58 7.67 -3.79
C TYR A 45 0.33 6.43 -3.81
N TRP A 46 -0.18 5.22 -3.57
CA TRP A 46 0.67 4.04 -3.74
C TRP A 46 0.87 3.71 -5.24
N PRO A 47 1.98 3.06 -5.61
CA PRO A 47 2.39 3.00 -7.02
C PRO A 47 1.50 2.11 -7.89
N GLU A 48 0.89 1.05 -7.33
CA GLU A 48 0.02 0.12 -8.05
C GLU A 48 -1.44 0.24 -7.56
N THR A 49 -2.41 0.37 -8.46
CA THR A 49 -3.84 0.45 -8.11
C THR A 49 -4.30 -0.77 -7.30
N ALA A 50 -3.82 -1.97 -7.61
CA ALA A 50 -4.15 -3.21 -6.91
C ALA A 50 -3.70 -3.25 -5.45
N ILE A 51 -2.69 -2.45 -5.07
CA ILE A 51 -2.26 -2.36 -3.67
C ILE A 51 -2.91 -1.20 -2.94
N CYS A 52 -3.54 -0.25 -3.64
CA CYS A 52 -4.25 0.89 -3.06
C CYS A 52 -5.55 0.43 -2.39
N ILE A 53 -5.45 -0.40 -1.36
CA ILE A 53 -6.55 -0.97 -0.61
C ILE A 53 -6.14 -1.12 0.86
N ALA A 54 -7.09 -0.93 1.77
CA ALA A 54 -6.91 -1.28 3.18
C ALA A 54 -8.24 -1.76 3.79
N ALA A 55 -8.13 -2.59 4.82
CA ALA A 55 -9.27 -3.10 5.56
C ALA A 55 -9.04 -2.98 7.06
N ARG A 56 -10.12 -2.76 7.82
CA ARG A 56 -10.13 -2.82 9.28
C ARG A 56 -11.48 -3.32 9.78
N LEU A 57 -11.55 -3.78 11.03
CA LEU A 57 -12.81 -3.93 11.73
C LEU A 57 -13.27 -2.56 12.25
N ASN A 58 -14.55 -2.28 12.12
CA ASN A 58 -15.20 -1.13 12.74
C ASN A 58 -15.79 -1.50 14.12
N ASN A 59 -16.43 -0.54 14.78
CA ASN A 59 -17.03 -0.74 16.10
C ASN A 59 -18.25 -1.68 16.12
N HIS A 60 -18.68 -2.16 14.96
CA HIS A 60 -19.80 -3.10 14.78
C HIS A 60 -19.31 -4.47 14.30
N ASP A 61 -18.04 -4.80 14.51
CA ASP A 61 -17.38 -6.04 14.06
C ASP A 61 -17.52 -6.30 12.55
N SER A 62 -17.75 -5.24 11.78
CA SER A 62 -17.88 -5.31 10.33
C SER A 62 -16.59 -4.86 9.66
N ILE A 63 -16.24 -5.50 8.56
CA ILE A 63 -15.06 -5.12 7.76
C ILE A 63 -15.38 -3.86 6.98
N GLU A 64 -14.63 -2.79 7.26
CA GLU A 64 -14.60 -1.58 6.45
C GLU A 64 -13.41 -1.66 5.48
N ILE A 65 -13.66 -1.40 4.20
CA ILE A 65 -12.65 -1.39 3.15
C ILE A 65 -12.59 0.00 2.53
N ILE A 66 -11.36 0.46 2.29
CA ILE A 66 -11.08 1.60 1.42
C ILE A 66 -10.32 1.14 0.20
N ALA A 67 -10.77 1.54 -0.98
CA ALA A 67 -10.18 1.19 -2.27
C ALA A 67 -10.36 2.35 -3.26
N PRO A 68 -9.51 3.39 -3.23
CA PRO A 68 -9.68 4.61 -4.05
C PRO A 68 -9.76 4.36 -5.57
N TYR A 69 -9.31 3.21 -6.05
CA TYR A 69 -9.36 2.82 -7.47
C TYR A 69 -10.25 1.59 -7.72
N GLY A 70 -11.09 1.21 -6.75
CA GLY A 70 -11.81 -0.06 -6.76
C GLY A 70 -10.91 -1.25 -6.43
N TYR A 71 -11.48 -2.45 -6.45
CA TYR A 71 -10.79 -3.70 -6.11
C TYR A 71 -10.58 -4.62 -7.33
N ASP A 72 -11.04 -4.23 -8.52
CA ASP A 72 -10.99 -5.07 -9.71
C ASP A 72 -9.57 -5.46 -10.11
N ASP A 73 -8.61 -4.52 -10.04
CA ASP A 73 -7.22 -4.83 -10.35
C ASP A 73 -6.62 -5.84 -9.35
N LEU A 74 -7.00 -5.77 -8.07
CA LEU A 74 -6.59 -6.76 -7.06
C LEU A 74 -7.17 -8.15 -7.37
N LEU A 75 -8.50 -8.23 -7.59
CA LEU A 75 -9.19 -9.51 -7.82
C LEU A 75 -8.77 -10.19 -9.12
N ASN A 76 -8.46 -9.39 -10.15
CA ASN A 76 -8.03 -9.89 -11.46
C ASN A 76 -6.50 -10.03 -11.61
N LEU A 77 -5.75 -9.87 -10.51
CA LEU A 77 -4.28 -10.01 -10.48
C LEU A 77 -3.58 -9.07 -11.48
N MET A 78 -4.03 -7.82 -11.56
CA MET A 78 -3.49 -6.81 -12.46
C MET A 78 -2.60 -5.81 -11.71
N LEU A 79 -1.36 -5.66 -12.15
CA LEU A 79 -0.47 -4.58 -11.74
C LEU A 79 -0.62 -3.43 -12.73
N ARG A 80 -1.33 -2.39 -12.33
CA ARG A 80 -1.56 -1.17 -13.11
C ARG A 80 -1.00 0.04 -12.34
N PRO A 81 -0.32 0.98 -13.02
CA PRO A 81 0.19 2.18 -12.35
C PRO A 81 -0.97 3.02 -11.81
N SER A 82 -0.82 3.51 -10.59
CA SER A 82 -1.74 4.49 -10.00
C SER A 82 -1.70 5.81 -10.79
N PRO A 83 -2.85 6.47 -11.05
CA PRO A 83 -2.90 7.73 -11.79
C PRO A 83 -2.08 8.87 -11.19
N ARG A 84 -1.80 8.81 -9.88
CA ARG A 84 -1.13 9.87 -9.11
C ARG A 84 0.39 9.69 -8.99
N ILE A 85 0.95 8.65 -9.59
CA ILE A 85 2.36 8.28 -9.46
C ILE A 85 3.03 8.25 -10.82
N ASP A 86 4.31 8.62 -10.84
CA ASP A 86 5.16 8.53 -12.02
C ASP A 86 5.29 7.08 -12.48
N ILE A 87 5.19 6.87 -13.79
CA ILE A 87 5.34 5.55 -14.40
C ILE A 87 6.70 4.94 -14.07
N GLU A 88 7.75 5.74 -13.97
CA GLU A 88 9.10 5.26 -13.63
C GLU A 88 9.16 4.65 -12.22
N VAL A 89 8.44 5.24 -11.26
CA VAL A 89 8.37 4.71 -9.88
C VAL A 89 7.68 3.35 -9.87
N PHE A 90 6.60 3.19 -10.64
CA PHE A 90 5.91 1.92 -10.82
C PHE A 90 6.80 0.86 -11.48
N GLU A 91 7.44 1.19 -12.60
CA GLU A 91 8.29 0.25 -13.34
C GLU A 91 9.50 -0.20 -12.52
N ASN A 92 10.16 0.72 -11.82
CA ASN A 92 11.28 0.41 -10.93
C ASN A 92 10.85 -0.51 -9.79
N ARG A 93 9.68 -0.26 -9.21
CA ARG A 93 9.15 -1.08 -8.11
C ARG A 93 8.77 -2.49 -8.55
N ILE A 94 8.18 -2.66 -9.74
CA ILE A 94 7.92 -3.99 -10.30
C ILE A 94 9.23 -4.78 -10.46
N LYS A 95 10.27 -4.14 -11.00
CA LYS A 95 11.60 -4.77 -11.16
C LYS A 95 12.23 -5.12 -9.82
N GLU A 96 12.18 -4.22 -8.84
CA GLU A 96 12.76 -4.43 -7.50
C GLU A 96 12.06 -5.57 -6.75
N LYS A 97 10.73 -5.64 -6.83
CA LYS A 97 9.94 -6.62 -6.07
C LYS A 97 9.86 -7.99 -6.73
N ASP A 98 10.10 -8.05 -8.04
CA ASP A 98 10.03 -9.25 -8.87
C ASP A 98 8.83 -10.16 -8.53
N TRP A 99 7.66 -9.55 -8.35
CA TRP A 99 6.46 -10.27 -7.90
C TRP A 99 6.06 -11.39 -8.85
N MET A 100 6.41 -11.28 -10.12
CA MET A 100 6.14 -12.27 -11.16
C MET A 100 6.80 -13.62 -10.85
N GLN A 101 7.95 -13.63 -10.17
CA GLN A 101 8.61 -14.86 -9.74
C GLN A 101 7.76 -15.64 -8.72
N LYS A 102 7.08 -14.92 -7.82
CA LYS A 102 6.24 -15.52 -6.76
C LYS A 102 4.81 -15.78 -7.23
N TRP A 103 4.29 -14.92 -8.10
CA TRP A 103 2.88 -14.91 -8.51
C TRP A 103 2.77 -14.94 -10.04
N SER A 104 2.85 -16.15 -10.60
CA SER A 104 2.87 -16.38 -12.05
C SER A 104 1.63 -15.89 -12.82
N LYS A 105 0.51 -15.66 -12.13
CA LYS A 105 -0.74 -15.17 -12.72
C LYS A 105 -0.88 -13.64 -12.76
N LEU A 106 0.05 -12.91 -12.14
CA LEU A 106 0.02 -11.45 -12.20
C LEU A 106 0.18 -10.96 -13.65
N LYS A 107 -0.49 -9.86 -13.99
CA LYS A 107 -0.43 -9.24 -15.32
C LYS A 107 -0.05 -7.78 -15.17
N VAL A 108 0.99 -7.34 -15.87
CA VAL A 108 1.38 -5.92 -15.87
C VAL A 108 0.63 -5.20 -16.97
N VAL A 109 -0.15 -4.19 -16.60
CA VAL A 109 -0.83 -3.30 -17.53
C VAL A 109 0.03 -2.07 -17.75
N LYS A 110 0.56 -1.91 -18.95
CA LYS A 110 1.30 -0.70 -19.34
C LYS A 110 0.31 0.44 -19.61
N ARG A 111 0.68 1.66 -19.23
CA ARG A 111 -0.05 2.86 -19.70
C ARG A 111 0.19 2.97 -21.21
N GLY A 112 -0.89 3.00 -21.98
CA GLY A 112 -0.84 3.28 -23.42
C GLY A 112 -0.54 4.75 -23.69
#